data_AF-A0AAD3HFJ0-F1
#
_entry.id   AF-A0AAD3HFJ0-F1
#
_cell.length_a   1.000
_cell.length_b   1.000
_cell.length_c   1.000
_cell.angle_alpha   90.00
_cell.angle_beta   90.00
_cell.angle_gamma   90.00
#
_symmetry.space_group_name_H-M   'P 1'
#
loop_
_entity.id
_entity.type
_entity.pdbx_description
1 polymer ?
#
loop_
_entity_poly.entity_id
_entity_poly.type
_entity_poly.pdbx_seq_one_letter_code
_entity_poly.pdbx_strand_id
1 'polypeptide(L)'
;MLRVALAFIGDSDIARWPEHLLPSLSLPNLSHHELTVTIFQNAVGGSTMKNLPTQIRGIQESISGDENNFDATIYIACCGENDVSNKIPIHLIMESFQKAVKAIFHPKESSTPDCHSQPHLIFLGPKVEPWMGSDEIEARKGYFQLSEQLNAAITKLCATVADEHKDHAHSLEHTDSVEDGHSIIFLNCLTMFCEEATKVLSVVGGGAIADKKFFNEDTLHLSDEGYMLWKEEVEIILAKLICNEECMQSLDNSHGLNIVL
;
A
#
# COMPACT_ATOMS: atom_id res chain seq x y z
N MET A 1 12.45 -21.66 -3.35
CA MET A 1 11.56 -21.19 -2.28
C MET A 1 11.68 -19.69 -2.24
N LEU A 2 10.67 -19.00 -2.73
CA LEU A 2 10.55 -17.55 -2.71
C LEU A 2 10.37 -17.09 -1.26
N ARG A 3 11.20 -16.15 -0.82
CA ARG A 3 11.15 -15.53 0.50
C ARG A 3 10.73 -14.08 0.34
N VAL A 4 9.59 -13.74 0.92
CA VAL A 4 8.99 -12.41 0.83
C VAL A 4 8.98 -11.77 2.21
N ALA A 5 9.52 -10.55 2.30
CA ALA A 5 9.35 -9.69 3.45
C ALA A 5 8.11 -8.81 3.26
N LEU A 6 7.13 -8.90 4.16
CA LEU A 6 6.01 -7.96 4.21
C LEU A 6 6.29 -6.91 5.28
N ALA A 7 6.46 -5.66 4.86
CA ALA A 7 6.83 -4.54 5.71
C ALA A 7 5.63 -3.61 5.94
N PHE A 8 5.09 -3.61 7.15
CA PHE A 8 3.97 -2.77 7.55
C PHE A 8 4.47 -1.45 8.14
N ILE A 9 4.10 -0.34 7.51
CA ILE A 9 4.44 1.03 7.93
C ILE A 9 3.19 1.90 7.85
N GLY A 10 3.10 2.95 8.65
CA GLY A 10 1.92 3.80 8.66
C GLY A 10 1.55 4.31 10.03
N ASP A 11 0.27 4.63 10.16
CA ASP A 11 -0.35 5.10 11.38
C ASP A 11 -1.10 4.01 12.16
N SER A 12 -2.14 4.40 12.90
CA SER A 12 -2.89 3.50 13.76
C SER A 12 -3.69 2.45 13.00
N ASP A 13 -4.08 2.70 11.75
CA ASP A 13 -4.80 1.70 10.97
C ASP A 13 -3.91 0.49 10.66
N ILE A 14 -2.64 0.73 10.34
CA ILE A 14 -1.67 -0.35 10.10
C ILE A 14 -1.17 -0.95 11.42
N ALA A 15 -0.92 -0.12 12.43
CA ALA A 15 -0.39 -0.58 13.71
C ALA A 15 -1.39 -1.46 14.50
N ARG A 16 -2.69 -1.29 14.24
CA ARG A 16 -3.77 -2.04 14.89
C ARG A 16 -4.28 -3.22 14.06
N TRP A 17 -3.70 -3.50 12.89
CA TRP A 17 -4.12 -4.63 12.06
C TRP A 17 -4.01 -5.95 12.85
N PRO A 18 -5.12 -6.66 13.08
CA PRO A 18 -5.10 -7.88 13.90
C PRO A 18 -4.20 -8.95 13.29
N GLU A 19 -3.39 -9.62 14.12
CA GLU A 19 -2.42 -10.63 13.66
C GLU A 19 -3.06 -11.75 12.82
N HIS A 20 -4.26 -12.18 13.21
CA HIS A 20 -5.01 -13.23 12.52
C HIS A 20 -5.64 -12.77 11.18
N LEU A 21 -5.61 -11.47 10.90
CA LEU A 21 -6.08 -10.85 9.65
C LEU A 21 -4.93 -10.25 8.84
N LEU A 22 -3.67 -10.44 9.25
CA LEU A 22 -2.55 -10.03 8.43
C LEU A 22 -2.58 -10.81 7.09
N PRO A 23 -2.30 -10.15 5.96
CA PRO A 23 -2.12 -10.82 4.67
C PRO A 23 -1.10 -11.96 4.78
N SER A 24 -1.54 -13.17 4.44
CA SER A 24 -0.76 -14.40 4.61
C SER A 24 -0.48 -15.11 3.29
N LEU A 25 -0.94 -14.56 2.15
CA LEU A 25 -0.73 -15.10 0.81
C LEU A 25 -1.12 -16.59 0.71
N SER A 26 -2.23 -16.95 1.35
CA SER A 26 -2.78 -18.32 1.30
C SER A 26 -3.49 -18.54 -0.04
N LEU A 27 -2.71 -18.51 -1.13
CA LEU A 27 -3.20 -18.69 -2.47
C LEU A 27 -3.46 -20.19 -2.71
N PRO A 28 -4.70 -20.59 -3.07
CA PRO A 28 -5.06 -22.01 -3.22
C PRO A 28 -4.31 -22.73 -4.35
N ASN A 29 -3.65 -21.98 -5.24
CA ASN A 29 -2.99 -22.50 -6.44
C ASN A 29 -1.45 -22.47 -6.38
N LEU A 30 -0.85 -21.87 -5.33
CA LEU A 30 0.59 -22.01 -5.12
C LEU A 30 0.82 -23.24 -4.24
N SER A 31 1.67 -24.15 -4.68
CA SER A 31 2.09 -25.24 -3.80
C SER A 31 2.75 -24.62 -2.56
N HIS A 32 2.20 -24.88 -1.36
CA HIS A 32 2.68 -24.29 -0.10
C HIS A 32 4.17 -24.53 0.19
N HIS A 33 4.85 -25.36 -0.59
CA HIS A 33 6.26 -25.68 -0.44
C HIS A 33 7.21 -24.64 -1.05
N GLU A 34 6.70 -23.60 -1.73
CA GLU A 34 7.55 -22.68 -2.49
C GLU A 34 7.58 -21.23 -1.99
N LEU A 35 6.76 -20.83 -1.01
CA LEU A 35 6.68 -19.45 -0.51
C LEU A 35 6.86 -19.39 1.01
N THR A 36 7.77 -18.54 1.48
CA THR A 36 7.90 -18.15 2.89
C THR A 36 7.68 -16.66 3.03
N VAL A 37 6.77 -16.26 3.93
CA VAL A 37 6.48 -14.86 4.23
C VAL A 37 6.98 -14.53 5.62
N THR A 38 7.76 -13.45 5.75
CA THR A 38 8.19 -12.89 7.03
C THR A 38 7.62 -11.49 7.18
N ILE A 39 6.99 -11.21 8.33
CA ILE A 39 6.33 -9.95 8.59
C ILE A 39 7.22 -9.05 9.44
N PHE A 40 7.40 -7.81 9.00
CA PHE A 40 8.08 -6.75 9.73
C PHE A 40 7.09 -5.63 10.00
N GLN A 41 6.90 -5.25 11.26
CA GLN A 41 5.93 -4.23 11.68
C GLN A 41 6.65 -3.03 12.28
N ASN A 42 6.42 -1.83 11.72
CA ASN A 42 6.97 -0.58 12.24
C ASN A 42 5.99 0.60 12.11
N ALA A 43 4.69 0.32 11.90
CA ALA A 43 3.65 1.33 11.97
C ALA A 43 3.46 1.84 13.40
N VAL A 44 3.11 3.12 13.54
CA VAL A 44 2.99 3.79 14.83
C VAL A 44 1.75 4.67 14.84
N GLY A 45 0.87 4.48 15.84
CA GLY A 45 -0.36 5.27 15.99
C GLY A 45 -0.11 6.78 15.99
N GLY A 46 -0.97 7.53 15.27
CA GLY A 46 -0.86 8.98 15.12
C GLY A 46 0.26 9.46 14.19
N SER A 47 0.93 8.55 13.48
CA SER A 47 1.92 8.93 12.47
C SER A 47 1.28 9.76 11.36
N THR A 48 2.08 10.67 10.84
CA THR A 48 1.78 11.46 9.65
C THR A 48 2.78 11.11 8.55
N MET A 49 2.55 11.53 7.31
CA MET A 49 3.36 11.13 6.14
C MET A 49 4.87 11.40 6.34
N LYS A 50 5.22 12.44 7.13
CA LYS A 50 6.61 12.79 7.47
C LYS A 50 7.34 11.75 8.32
N ASN A 51 6.60 10.87 9.00
CA ASN A 51 7.16 9.83 9.87
C ASN A 51 7.62 8.59 9.08
N LEU A 52 7.04 8.33 7.91
CA LEU A 52 7.31 7.14 7.10
C LEU A 52 8.79 6.91 6.80
N PRO A 53 9.63 7.91 6.41
CA PRO A 53 11.05 7.67 6.14
C PRO A 53 11.83 7.11 7.34
N THR A 54 11.39 7.40 8.57
CA THR A 54 12.02 6.85 9.78
C THR A 54 11.59 5.39 9.99
N GLN A 55 10.30 5.10 9.78
CA GLN A 55 9.78 3.74 9.87
C GLN A 55 10.40 2.81 8.82
N ILE A 56 10.51 3.29 7.57
CA ILE A 56 11.15 2.57 6.46
C ILE A 56 12.59 2.20 6.81
N ARG A 57 13.36 3.14 7.38
CA ARG A 57 14.74 2.87 7.81
C ARG A 57 14.82 1.77 8.86
N GLY A 58 13.95 1.82 9.88
CA GLY A 58 13.91 0.79 10.93
C GLY A 58 13.55 -0.60 10.38
N ILE A 59 12.66 -0.66 9.39
CA ILE A 59 12.35 -1.89 8.66
C ILE A 59 13.55 -2.38 7.87
N GLN A 60 14.20 -1.50 7.10
CA GLN A 60 15.37 -1.85 6.29
C GLN A 60 16.53 -2.36 7.14
N GLU A 61 16.76 -1.77 8.31
CA GLU A 61 17.72 -2.25 9.29
C GLU A 61 17.35 -3.63 9.83
N SER A 62 16.05 -3.88 10.10
CA SER A 62 15.55 -5.17 10.56
C SER A 62 15.69 -6.26 9.50
N ILE A 63 15.34 -5.96 8.25
CA ILE A 63 15.47 -6.87 7.10
C ILE A 63 16.95 -7.19 6.84
N SER A 64 17.83 -6.18 6.89
CA SER A 64 19.27 -6.36 6.65
C SER A 64 19.97 -7.12 7.78
N GLY A 65 19.43 -7.07 9.00
CA GLY A 65 19.90 -7.85 10.14
C GLY A 65 19.39 -9.29 10.16
N ASP A 66 18.43 -9.62 9.31
CA ASP A 66 17.92 -10.98 9.16
C ASP A 66 18.87 -11.79 8.26
N GLU A 67 19.30 -12.96 8.73
CA GLU A 67 20.15 -13.88 7.94
C GLU A 67 19.38 -14.50 6.76
N ASN A 68 18.05 -14.41 6.78
CA ASN A 68 17.20 -14.83 5.69
C ASN A 68 17.21 -13.79 4.58
N ASN A 69 18.08 -13.97 3.57
CA ASN A 69 18.00 -13.16 2.35
C ASN A 69 16.57 -13.23 1.76
N PHE A 70 15.96 -12.09 1.46
CA PHE A 70 14.62 -12.04 0.83
C PHE A 70 14.75 -11.84 -0.67
N ASP A 71 13.88 -12.50 -1.43
CA ASP A 71 13.79 -12.34 -2.88
C ASP A 71 12.99 -11.08 -3.25
N ALA A 72 12.02 -10.70 -2.40
CA ALA A 72 11.24 -9.48 -2.56
C ALA A 72 10.88 -8.86 -1.20
N THR A 73 10.77 -7.53 -1.17
CA THR A 73 10.25 -6.78 -0.02
C THR A 73 9.05 -5.96 -0.45
N ILE A 74 7.90 -6.22 0.16
CA ILE A 74 6.65 -5.53 -0.16
C ILE A 74 6.25 -4.67 1.04
N TYR A 75 6.29 -3.36 0.85
CA TYR A 75 5.85 -2.39 1.83
C TYR A 75 4.33 -2.20 1.73
N ILE A 76 3.61 -2.39 2.83
CA ILE A 76 2.19 -2.09 2.96
C ILE A 76 2.07 -0.85 3.84
N ALA A 77 1.59 0.24 3.25
CA ALA A 77 1.61 1.56 3.86
C ALA A 77 0.23 2.21 3.90
N CYS A 78 -0.15 2.81 5.02
CA CYS A 78 -1.29 3.74 5.10
C CYS A 78 -0.93 4.92 5.98
N CYS A 79 -1.10 6.13 5.46
CA CYS A 79 -0.86 7.37 6.20
C CYS A 79 -1.45 8.57 5.45
N GLY A 80 -1.72 9.65 6.17
CA GLY A 80 -2.21 10.92 5.59
C GLY A 80 -3.47 11.46 6.24
N GLU A 81 -4.29 10.60 6.85
CA GLU A 81 -5.51 10.99 7.55
C GLU A 81 -5.22 11.92 8.75
N ASN A 82 -4.18 11.57 9.52
CA ASN A 82 -3.65 12.43 10.59
C ASN A 82 -3.10 13.75 10.03
N ASP A 83 -2.50 13.78 8.84
CA ASP A 83 -2.02 15.01 8.22
C ASP A 83 -3.18 15.95 7.88
N VAL A 84 -4.27 15.42 7.30
CA VAL A 84 -5.47 16.20 6.98
C VAL A 84 -6.13 16.72 8.26
N SER A 85 -6.30 15.87 9.28
CA SER A 85 -6.86 16.26 10.58
C SER A 85 -6.03 17.35 11.26
N ASN A 86 -4.70 17.30 11.13
CA ASN A 86 -3.79 18.34 11.61
C ASN A 86 -3.67 19.57 10.69
N LYS A 87 -4.49 19.64 9.62
CA LYS A 87 -4.53 20.75 8.65
C LYS A 87 -3.18 21.00 8.00
N ILE A 88 -2.38 19.95 7.79
CA ILE A 88 -1.12 20.05 7.07
C ILE A 88 -1.43 20.35 5.60
N PRO A 89 -0.83 21.39 4.98
CA PRO A 89 -1.03 21.68 3.58
C PRO A 89 -0.69 20.49 2.69
N ILE A 90 -1.57 20.19 1.73
CA ILE A 90 -1.46 18.99 0.88
C ILE A 90 -0.10 18.86 0.18
N HIS A 91 0.50 19.97 -0.26
CA HIS A 91 1.81 19.94 -0.92
C HIS A 91 2.95 19.45 -0.01
N LEU A 92 2.88 19.71 1.31
CA LEU A 92 3.85 19.20 2.28
C LEU A 92 3.65 17.72 2.59
N ILE A 93 2.38 17.27 2.58
CA ILE A 93 2.04 15.84 2.67
C ILE A 93 2.66 15.12 1.46
N MET A 94 2.45 15.63 0.26
CA MET A 94 2.98 15.04 -0.97
C MET A 94 4.52 15.08 -1.05
N GLU A 95 5.16 16.14 -0.56
CA GLU A 95 6.63 16.18 -0.44
C GLU A 95 7.13 15.08 0.50
N SER A 96 6.44 14.86 1.62
CA SER A 96 6.78 13.80 2.58
C SER A 96 6.56 12.40 1.99
N PHE A 97 5.46 12.21 1.24
CA PHE A 97 5.18 10.98 0.52
C PHE A 97 6.29 10.65 -0.49
N GLN A 98 6.72 11.62 -1.30
CA GLN A 98 7.81 11.43 -2.25
C GLN A 98 9.14 11.07 -1.55
N LYS A 99 9.42 11.64 -0.38
CA LYS A 99 10.60 11.25 0.43
C LYS A 99 10.49 9.81 0.92
N ALA A 100 9.30 9.37 1.32
CA ALA A 100 9.06 7.98 1.73
C ALA A 100 9.27 7.01 0.57
N VAL A 101 8.68 7.29 -0.60
CA VAL A 101 8.89 6.47 -1.82
C VAL A 101 10.38 6.41 -2.16
N LYS A 102 11.08 7.54 -2.19
CA LYS A 102 12.53 7.55 -2.42
C LYS A 102 13.32 6.73 -1.41
N ALA A 103 12.91 6.71 -0.14
CA ALA A 103 13.57 5.90 0.87
C ALA A 103 13.40 4.38 0.64
N ILE A 104 12.27 3.96 0.03
CA ILE A 104 12.00 2.56 -0.34
C ILE A 104 12.84 2.14 -1.56
N PHE A 105 12.84 2.94 -2.62
CA PHE A 105 13.44 2.57 -3.92
C PHE A 105 14.90 3.01 -4.09
N HIS A 106 15.36 4.01 -3.32
CA HIS A 106 16.75 4.48 -3.30
C HIS A 106 17.27 4.52 -1.86
N PRO A 107 17.35 3.37 -1.18
CA PRO A 107 18.01 3.32 0.11
C PRO A 107 19.41 3.89 -0.08
N LYS A 108 19.76 4.94 0.71
CA LYS A 108 21.08 5.56 0.64
C LYS A 108 22.13 4.46 0.75
N GLU A 109 22.95 4.32 -0.29
CA GLU A 109 24.05 3.34 -0.44
C GLU A 109 24.56 2.84 0.92
N SER A 110 23.90 1.83 1.48
CA SER A 110 24.49 1.04 2.53
C SER A 110 25.57 0.23 1.82
N SER A 111 26.77 0.29 2.34
CA SER A 111 28.04 -0.23 1.79
C SER A 111 28.10 -1.74 1.52
N THR A 112 26.95 -2.41 1.39
CA THR A 112 26.80 -3.83 1.11
C THR A 112 25.88 -3.99 -0.11
N PRO A 113 26.44 -4.11 -1.33
CA PRO A 113 25.71 -4.18 -2.59
C PRO A 113 24.93 -5.50 -2.84
N ASP A 114 24.76 -6.36 -1.84
CA ASP A 114 24.36 -7.76 -2.06
C ASP A 114 22.87 -8.07 -1.80
N CYS A 115 22.03 -7.09 -1.44
CA CYS A 115 20.60 -7.34 -1.26
C CYS A 115 19.83 -7.04 -2.56
N HIS A 116 19.68 -8.06 -3.40
CA HIS A 116 18.92 -8.03 -4.66
C HIS A 116 17.39 -8.01 -4.49
N SER A 117 16.86 -7.80 -3.27
CA SER A 117 15.41 -7.77 -3.05
C SER A 117 14.79 -6.62 -3.82
N GLN A 118 13.91 -6.93 -4.78
CA GLN A 118 13.11 -5.91 -5.46
C GLN A 118 12.08 -5.33 -4.46
N PRO A 119 12.12 -4.02 -4.18
CA PRO A 119 11.11 -3.39 -3.35
C PRO A 119 9.80 -3.18 -4.14
N HIS A 120 8.68 -3.38 -3.48
CA HIS A 120 7.35 -2.99 -3.97
C HIS A 120 6.62 -2.19 -2.89
N LEU A 121 5.68 -1.33 -3.30
CA LEU A 121 4.86 -0.53 -2.38
C LEU A 121 3.38 -0.70 -2.71
N ILE A 122 2.60 -1.13 -1.72
CA ILE A 122 1.13 -1.06 -1.72
C ILE A 122 0.76 0.08 -0.77
N PHE A 123 0.25 1.18 -1.32
CA PHE A 123 -0.18 2.34 -0.53
C PHE A 123 -1.71 2.38 -0.44
N LEU A 124 -2.23 2.20 0.76
CA LEU A 124 -3.65 2.27 1.07
C LEU A 124 -4.06 3.74 1.25
N GLY A 125 -5.00 4.18 0.43
CA GLY A 125 -5.55 5.53 0.52
C GLY A 125 -6.40 5.76 1.78
N PRO A 126 -6.82 7.02 2.01
CA PRO A 126 -7.70 7.34 3.13
C PRO A 126 -9.08 6.68 2.95
N LYS A 127 -9.83 6.54 4.05
CA LYS A 127 -11.20 5.99 4.06
C LYS A 127 -12.23 7.01 4.53
N VAL A 128 -13.43 7.00 3.96
CA VAL A 128 -14.55 7.77 4.53
C VAL A 128 -14.96 7.13 5.86
N GLU A 129 -15.00 7.93 6.92
CA GLU A 129 -15.23 7.46 8.29
C GLU A 129 -16.62 7.85 8.80
N PRO A 130 -17.27 7.05 9.67
CA PRO A 130 -18.62 7.35 10.15
C PRO A 130 -18.80 8.69 10.89
N TRP A 131 -17.74 9.27 11.45
CA TRP A 131 -17.80 10.58 12.10
C TRP A 131 -17.86 11.74 11.09
N MET A 132 -17.53 11.50 9.81
CA MET A 132 -17.55 12.50 8.74
C MET A 132 -18.98 12.82 8.24
N GLY A 133 -19.80 13.33 9.15
CA GLY A 133 -21.16 13.77 8.88
C GLY A 133 -21.23 15.07 8.06
N SER A 134 -22.44 15.66 8.04
CA SER A 134 -22.70 16.92 7.30
C SER A 134 -21.87 18.11 7.75
N ASP A 135 -21.38 18.08 8.99
CA ASP A 135 -20.68 19.22 9.59
C ASP A 135 -19.15 19.15 9.39
N GLU A 136 -18.65 18.00 8.92
CA GLU A 136 -17.21 17.71 8.74
C GLU A 136 -16.80 17.71 7.25
N ILE A 137 -17.46 18.56 6.45
CA ILE A 137 -17.24 18.65 5.00
C ILE A 137 -15.79 18.96 4.64
N GLU A 138 -15.08 19.75 5.46
CA GLU A 138 -13.69 20.14 5.17
C GLU A 138 -12.71 18.98 5.33
N ALA A 139 -12.88 18.13 6.36
CA ALA A 139 -12.08 16.91 6.52
C ALA A 139 -12.31 15.97 5.33
N ARG A 140 -13.58 15.78 4.96
CA ARG A 140 -13.98 14.97 3.81
C ARG A 140 -13.37 15.47 2.50
N LYS A 141 -13.42 16.77 2.23
CA LYS A 141 -12.73 17.37 1.07
C LYS A 141 -11.23 17.10 1.11
N GLY A 142 -10.61 17.21 2.28
CA GLY A 142 -9.20 16.91 2.47
C GLY A 142 -8.85 15.46 2.12
N TYR A 143 -9.68 14.49 2.50
CA TYR A 143 -9.45 13.06 2.18
C TYR A 143 -9.59 12.81 0.67
N PHE A 144 -10.57 13.41 0.01
CA PHE A 144 -10.75 13.31 -1.43
C PHE A 144 -9.57 13.93 -2.19
N GLN A 145 -9.18 15.15 -1.82
CA GLN A 145 -8.02 15.82 -2.39
C GLN A 145 -6.74 15.00 -2.16
N LEU A 146 -6.56 14.43 -0.98
CA LEU A 146 -5.43 13.57 -0.67
C LEU A 146 -5.41 12.32 -1.56
N SER A 147 -6.53 11.62 -1.68
CA SER A 147 -6.64 10.41 -2.52
C SER A 147 -6.33 10.71 -3.98
N GLU A 148 -6.86 11.80 -4.54
CA GLU A 148 -6.57 12.22 -5.93
C GLU A 148 -5.09 12.54 -6.13
N GLN A 149 -4.47 13.28 -5.20
CA GLN A 149 -3.06 13.66 -5.29
C GLN A 149 -2.12 12.46 -5.11
N LEU A 150 -2.46 11.52 -4.21
CA LEU A 150 -1.72 10.27 -4.05
C LEU A 150 -1.76 9.44 -5.32
N ASN A 151 -2.95 9.24 -5.90
CA ASN A 151 -3.10 8.49 -7.15
C ASN A 151 -2.26 9.11 -8.27
N ALA A 152 -2.40 10.42 -8.50
CA ALA A 152 -1.63 11.13 -9.53
C ALA A 152 -0.12 11.07 -9.30
N ALA A 153 0.33 11.19 -8.04
CA ALA A 153 1.74 11.10 -7.71
C ALA A 153 2.30 9.69 -7.92
N ILE A 154 1.56 8.64 -7.57
CA ILE A 154 1.96 7.24 -7.76
C ILE A 154 2.12 6.94 -9.25
N THR A 155 1.15 7.31 -10.10
CA THR A 155 1.28 7.15 -11.56
C THR A 155 2.56 7.78 -12.10
N LYS A 156 2.90 8.99 -11.64
CA LYS A 156 4.14 9.68 -12.06
C LYS A 156 5.40 9.01 -11.52
N LEU A 157 5.39 8.56 -10.27
CA LEU A 157 6.53 7.92 -9.62
C LEU A 157 6.82 6.53 -10.20
N CYS A 158 5.79 5.76 -10.55
CA CYS A 158 5.95 4.47 -11.26
C CYS A 158 6.78 4.63 -12.53
N ALA A 159 6.47 5.65 -13.36
CA ALA A 159 7.23 5.92 -14.58
C ALA A 159 8.70 6.26 -14.28
N THR A 160 8.95 7.05 -13.23
CA THR A 160 10.32 7.44 -12.84
C THR A 160 11.14 6.24 -12.36
N VAL A 161 10.55 5.40 -11.51
CA VAL A 161 11.20 4.18 -10.98
C VAL A 161 11.47 3.17 -12.10
N ALA A 162 10.59 3.06 -13.09
CA ALA A 162 10.79 2.17 -14.24
C ALA A 162 11.96 2.61 -15.13
N ASP A 163 12.09 3.91 -15.39
CA ASP A 163 13.16 4.46 -16.24
C ASP A 163 14.55 4.27 -15.62
N GLU A 164 14.68 4.48 -14.31
CA GLU A 164 15.97 4.34 -13.61
C GLU A 164 16.51 2.90 -13.60
N HIS A 165 15.62 1.90 -13.62
CA HIS A 165 16.03 0.49 -13.75
C HIS A 165 16.54 0.15 -15.16
N LYS A 166 16.04 0.81 -16.21
CA LYS A 166 16.49 0.58 -17.60
C LYS A 166 17.92 1.06 -17.82
N ASP A 167 18.29 2.18 -17.23
CA ASP A 167 19.65 2.74 -17.34
C ASP A 167 20.72 1.82 -16.72
N HIS A 168 20.36 1.03 -15.70
CA HIS A 168 21.27 0.06 -15.08
C HIS A 168 21.37 -1.25 -15.90
N ALA A 169 20.33 -1.61 -16.66
CA ALA A 169 20.27 -2.84 -17.45
C ALA A 169 20.95 -2.73 -18.82
N HIS A 170 21.23 -1.51 -19.32
CA HIS A 170 21.85 -1.26 -20.63
C HIS A 170 23.29 -1.80 -20.80
N SER A 171 23.88 -2.45 -19.78
CA SER A 171 25.18 -3.12 -19.89
C SER A 171 25.09 -4.61 -20.27
N LEU A 172 23.89 -5.18 -20.42
CA LEU A 172 23.68 -6.58 -20.82
C LEU A 172 22.72 -6.63 -22.01
N GLU A 173 23.27 -6.76 -23.21
CA GLU A 173 22.51 -6.91 -24.45
C GLU A 173 21.68 -8.20 -24.43
N HIS A 174 20.39 -8.08 -24.78
CA HIS A 174 19.43 -9.14 -25.11
C HIS A 174 18.69 -9.84 -23.96
N THR A 175 17.53 -9.28 -23.59
CA THR A 175 16.31 -10.07 -23.36
C THR A 175 15.08 -9.23 -23.70
N ASP A 176 14.17 -9.82 -24.48
CA ASP A 176 12.90 -9.26 -24.93
C ASP A 176 12.00 -8.81 -23.76
N SER A 177 11.32 -7.68 -23.99
CA SER A 177 10.21 -7.07 -23.25
C SER A 177 9.69 -7.83 -22.02
N VAL A 178 10.23 -7.52 -20.84
CA VAL A 178 9.53 -7.76 -19.57
C VAL A 178 8.49 -6.66 -19.45
N GLU A 179 7.21 -7.03 -19.52
CA GLU A 179 6.08 -6.11 -19.33
C GLU A 179 6.18 -5.39 -17.99
N ASP A 180 5.76 -4.12 -17.97
CA ASP A 180 5.94 -3.13 -16.91
C ASP A 180 5.34 -3.60 -15.56
N GLY A 181 6.12 -4.34 -14.77
CA GLY A 181 5.78 -4.67 -13.39
C GLY A 181 5.72 -3.41 -12.54
N HIS A 182 4.51 -2.93 -12.23
CA HIS A 182 4.33 -1.77 -11.35
C HIS A 182 4.92 -2.03 -9.97
N SER A 183 5.94 -1.26 -9.63
CA SER A 183 6.60 -1.36 -8.33
C SER A 183 5.84 -0.59 -7.23
N ILE A 184 4.89 0.28 -7.60
CA ILE A 184 4.05 1.03 -6.66
C ILE A 184 2.59 0.88 -7.07
N ILE A 185 1.73 0.49 -6.14
CA ILE A 185 0.30 0.26 -6.33
C ILE A 185 -0.46 1.11 -5.32
N PHE A 186 -1.45 1.86 -5.79
CA PHE A 186 -2.37 2.63 -4.94
C PHE A 186 -3.68 1.88 -4.79
N LEU A 187 -4.06 1.54 -3.55
CA LEU A 187 -5.40 1.02 -3.26
C LEU A 187 -6.30 2.18 -2.81
N ASN A 188 -7.26 2.56 -3.66
CA ASN A 188 -8.20 3.62 -3.32
C ASN A 188 -9.27 3.12 -2.33
N CYS A 189 -9.03 3.35 -1.04
CA CYS A 189 -9.91 2.92 0.05
C CYS A 189 -11.09 3.88 0.31
N LEU A 190 -11.17 5.01 -0.40
CA LEU A 190 -12.00 6.15 -0.01
C LEU A 190 -13.47 5.80 0.20
N THR A 191 -14.04 5.00 -0.69
CA THR A 191 -15.44 4.54 -0.60
C THR A 191 -15.58 3.03 -0.40
N MET A 192 -14.47 2.35 -0.08
CA MET A 192 -14.42 0.90 0.07
C MET A 192 -15.37 0.42 1.17
N PHE A 193 -15.44 1.17 2.28
CA PHE A 193 -16.24 0.85 3.46
C PHE A 193 -17.60 1.57 3.49
N CYS A 194 -18.07 2.07 2.35
CA CYS A 194 -19.35 2.75 2.25
C CYS A 194 -20.48 1.78 1.91
N GLU A 195 -21.71 2.15 2.29
CA GLU A 195 -22.92 1.46 1.86
C GLU A 195 -23.00 1.43 0.34
N GLU A 196 -23.36 0.27 -0.24
CA GLU A 196 -23.36 0.04 -1.70
C GLU A 196 -24.14 1.12 -2.48
N ALA A 197 -25.29 1.54 -1.93
CA ALA A 197 -26.15 2.56 -2.53
C ALA A 197 -25.50 3.96 -2.61
N THR A 198 -24.39 4.19 -1.90
CA THR A 198 -23.77 5.50 -1.71
C THR A 198 -22.38 5.63 -2.33
N LYS A 199 -21.89 4.59 -3.00
CA LYS A 199 -20.53 4.55 -3.59
C LYS A 199 -20.32 5.51 -4.77
N VAL A 200 -21.33 6.29 -5.18
CA VAL A 200 -21.21 7.27 -6.27
C VAL A 200 -20.36 8.47 -5.81
N LEU A 201 -19.14 8.56 -6.35
CA LEU A 201 -18.24 9.69 -6.16
C LEU A 201 -18.77 10.92 -6.88
N SER A 202 -19.14 11.97 -6.14
CA SER A 202 -19.30 13.32 -6.69
C SER A 202 -18.03 14.13 -6.44
N VAL A 203 -17.85 15.22 -7.19
CA VAL A 203 -16.65 16.09 -7.24
C VAL A 203 -16.19 16.62 -5.87
N VAL A 204 -17.01 16.51 -4.82
CA VAL A 204 -16.71 17.05 -3.47
C VAL A 204 -17.09 16.06 -2.37
N GLY A 205 -16.71 14.79 -2.52
CA GLY A 205 -16.91 13.84 -1.44
C GLY A 205 -18.09 12.92 -1.58
N GLY A 206 -18.99 13.15 -2.54
CA GLY A 206 -20.16 12.31 -2.78
C GLY A 206 -21.18 12.29 -1.65
N GLY A 207 -22.31 11.64 -1.90
CA GLY A 207 -23.25 11.21 -0.87
C GLY A 207 -22.79 9.93 -0.14
N ALA A 208 -21.49 9.60 -0.17
CA ALA A 208 -20.96 8.37 0.40
C ALA A 208 -21.19 8.32 1.91
N ILE A 209 -21.66 7.19 2.42
CA ILE A 209 -21.93 7.01 3.84
C ILE A 209 -21.17 5.76 4.27
N ALA A 210 -20.26 5.94 5.23
CA ALA A 210 -19.52 4.82 5.81
C ALA A 210 -20.51 3.84 6.47
N ASP A 211 -20.39 2.55 6.12
CA ASP A 211 -21.14 1.49 6.76
C ASP A 211 -20.45 1.15 8.09
N LYS A 212 -21.14 1.47 9.19
CA LYS A 212 -20.60 1.34 10.56
C LYS A 212 -20.15 -0.07 10.91
N LYS A 213 -20.63 -1.10 10.21
CA LYS A 213 -20.22 -2.49 10.49
C LYS A 213 -18.74 -2.74 10.23
N PHE A 214 -18.08 -1.91 9.41
CA PHE A 214 -16.65 -2.04 9.10
C PHE A 214 -15.75 -1.26 10.06
N PHE A 215 -16.33 -0.55 11.04
CA PHE A 215 -15.60 0.30 11.97
C PHE A 215 -15.86 -0.14 13.41
N ASN A 216 -14.87 0.09 14.27
CA ASN A 216 -15.03 -0.06 15.69
C ASN A 216 -15.94 1.03 16.28
N GLU A 217 -16.21 0.92 17.58
CA GLU A 217 -17.02 1.89 18.32
C GLU A 217 -16.44 3.32 18.30
N ASP A 218 -15.13 3.46 18.12
CA ASP A 218 -14.48 4.78 18.00
C ASP A 218 -14.75 5.48 16.67
N THR A 219 -15.42 4.81 15.72
CA THR A 219 -15.80 5.32 14.40
C THR A 219 -14.62 5.75 13.52
N LEU A 220 -13.39 5.43 13.93
CA LEU A 220 -12.16 5.84 13.27
C LEU A 220 -11.45 4.60 12.71
N HIS A 221 -11.20 3.62 13.56
CA HIS A 221 -10.45 2.42 13.19
C HIS A 221 -11.40 1.33 12.67
N LEU A 222 -10.86 0.46 11.81
CA LEU A 222 -11.61 -0.66 11.26
C LEU A 222 -11.92 -1.74 12.31
N SER A 223 -13.08 -2.38 12.18
CA SER A 223 -13.40 -3.63 12.87
C SER A 223 -12.71 -4.82 12.18
N ASP A 224 -12.86 -6.03 12.73
CA ASP A 224 -12.36 -7.25 12.08
C ASP A 224 -12.96 -7.41 10.66
N GLU A 225 -14.23 -7.07 10.45
CA GLU A 225 -14.86 -7.08 9.12
C GLU A 225 -14.23 -6.07 8.16
N GLY A 226 -13.86 -4.88 8.66
CA GLY A 226 -13.16 -3.87 7.87
C GLY A 226 -11.75 -4.34 7.48
N TYR A 227 -11.00 -4.89 8.44
CA TYR A 227 -9.67 -5.45 8.17
C TYR A 227 -9.71 -6.68 7.27
N MET A 228 -10.75 -7.49 7.33
CA MET A 228 -10.94 -8.62 6.41
C MET A 228 -11.04 -8.13 4.96
N LEU A 229 -11.80 -7.06 4.71
CA LEU A 229 -11.92 -6.49 3.36
C LEU A 229 -10.58 -5.94 2.85
N TRP A 230 -9.82 -5.23 3.70
CA TRP A 230 -8.46 -4.82 3.35
C TRP A 230 -7.53 -6.00 3.09
N LYS A 231 -7.61 -7.06 3.91
CA LYS A 231 -6.81 -8.27 3.73
C LYS A 231 -7.07 -8.89 2.36
N GLU A 232 -8.34 -9.05 1.97
CA GLU A 232 -8.72 -9.63 0.68
C GLU A 232 -8.14 -8.83 -0.51
N GLU A 233 -8.32 -7.50 -0.51
CA GLU A 233 -7.81 -6.63 -1.58
C GLU A 233 -6.28 -6.62 -1.63
N VAL A 234 -5.61 -6.55 -0.47
CA VAL A 234 -4.15 -6.60 -0.41
C VAL A 234 -3.63 -7.95 -0.86
N GLU A 235 -4.26 -9.07 -0.50
CA GLU A 235 -3.84 -10.40 -0.94
C GLU A 235 -4.01 -10.60 -2.45
N ILE A 236 -5.04 -10.02 -3.07
CA ILE A 236 -5.18 -9.99 -4.53
C ILE A 236 -3.97 -9.28 -5.14
N ILE A 237 -3.61 -8.10 -4.62
CA ILE A 237 -2.46 -7.33 -5.12
C ILE A 237 -1.15 -8.11 -4.93
N LEU A 238 -0.94 -8.69 -3.75
CA LEU A 238 0.25 -9.49 -3.44
C LEU A 238 0.35 -10.69 -4.39
N ALA A 239 -0.76 -11.34 -4.72
CA ALA A 239 -0.80 -12.41 -5.71
C ALA A 239 -0.32 -11.95 -7.08
N LYS A 240 -0.72 -10.75 -7.54
CA LYS A 240 -0.25 -10.19 -8.83
C LYS A 240 1.25 -9.89 -8.81
N LEU A 241 1.75 -9.36 -7.69
CA LEU A 241 3.16 -9.00 -7.54
C LEU A 241 4.08 -10.24 -7.51
N ILE A 242 3.59 -11.35 -6.95
CA ILE A 242 4.40 -12.56 -6.71
C ILE A 242 4.21 -13.60 -7.81
N CYS A 243 2.99 -13.78 -8.30
CA CYS A 243 2.67 -14.71 -9.36
C CYS A 243 2.67 -13.96 -10.70
N ASN A 244 3.63 -14.27 -11.58
CA ASN A 244 3.60 -13.80 -12.96
C ASN A 244 2.22 -14.06 -13.62
N GLU A 245 1.83 -13.20 -14.56
CA GLU A 245 0.46 -13.12 -15.13
C GLU A 245 -0.13 -14.46 -15.61
N GLU A 246 0.71 -15.43 -16.00
CA GLU A 246 0.28 -16.77 -16.40
C GLU A 246 -0.54 -17.50 -15.30
N CYS A 247 -0.33 -17.19 -14.02
CA CYS A 247 -1.12 -17.76 -12.92
C CYS A 247 -2.49 -17.08 -12.76
N MET A 248 -2.59 -15.79 -13.11
CA MET A 248 -3.75 -14.92 -12.83
C MET A 248 -4.94 -15.13 -13.77
N GLN A 249 -4.71 -15.64 -14.99
CA GLN A 249 -5.79 -15.96 -15.94
C GLN A 249 -6.80 -16.99 -15.39
N SER A 250 -6.43 -17.73 -14.33
CA SER A 250 -7.34 -18.65 -13.63
C SER A 250 -8.25 -17.96 -12.60
N LEU A 251 -7.87 -16.78 -12.09
CA LEU A 251 -8.57 -16.06 -11.01
C LEU A 251 -9.57 -15.01 -11.53
N ASP A 252 -9.26 -14.39 -12.68
CA ASP A 252 -10.02 -13.24 -13.23
C ASP A 252 -11.46 -13.58 -13.66
N ASN A 253 -11.80 -14.87 -13.82
CA ASN A 253 -13.16 -15.31 -14.14
C ASN A 253 -14.15 -15.22 -12.95
N SER A 254 -13.71 -14.79 -11.76
CA SER A 254 -14.53 -14.86 -10.54
C SER A 254 -14.94 -13.52 -9.92
N HIS A 255 -14.17 -12.44 -10.09
CA HIS A 255 -14.40 -11.19 -9.37
C HIS A 255 -14.19 -9.96 -10.27
N GLY A 256 -15.28 -9.31 -10.67
CA GLY A 256 -15.26 -8.08 -11.48
C GLY A 256 -14.74 -6.87 -10.69
N LEU A 257 -13.43 -6.79 -10.52
CA LEU A 257 -12.73 -5.70 -9.84
C LEU A 257 -12.25 -4.64 -10.83
N ASN A 258 -12.64 -3.38 -10.61
CA ASN A 258 -12.09 -2.22 -11.31
C ASN A 258 -10.77 -1.81 -10.64
N ILE A 259 -9.67 -2.43 -11.03
CA ILE A 259 -8.33 -1.91 -10.72
C ILE A 259 -8.00 -0.88 -11.80
N VAL A 260 -7.83 0.38 -11.40
CA VAL A 260 -7.25 1.40 -12.28
C VAL A 260 -5.74 1.14 -12.27
N LEU A 261 -5.25 0.50 -13.34
CA LEU A 261 -3.83 0.44 -13.67
C LEU A 261 -3.39 1.79 -14.26
#